data_AF-A0A1J3GXI5-F1
#
_entry.id   AF-A0A1J3GXI5-F1
#
_cell.length_a   1.000
_cell.length_b   1.000
_cell.length_c   1.000
_cell.angle_alpha   90.00
_cell.angle_beta   90.00
_cell.angle_gamma   90.00
#
_symmetry.space_group_name_H-M   'P 1'
#
loop_
_entity.id
_entity.type
_entity.pdbx_description
1 polymer ?
#
loop_
_entity_poly.entity_id
_entity_poly.type
_entity_poly.pdbx_seq_one_letter_code
_entity_poly.pdbx_strand_id
1 'polypeptide(L)'
;MESYLNQNFDVKAKHSSEEVLEKWRNLCSVVKNPKRRFRFTANLSKRYEAAAMRRTNQEKLKIAVLVSKAAFQFISDVAPSDYTVPEEVKAAG
;
A
#
# COMPACT_ATOMS: atom_id res chain seq x y z
N MET A 1 26.12 14.65 23.46
CA MET A 1 26.89 14.15 22.31
C MET A 1 26.08 14.22 21.03
N GLU A 2 24.84 13.71 21.01
CA GLU A 2 23.98 13.74 19.81
C GLU A 2 23.65 15.15 19.28
N SER A 3 23.45 16.12 20.18
CA SER A 3 23.21 17.53 19.81
C SER A 3 24.40 18.18 19.07
N TYR A 4 25.63 17.86 19.48
CA TYR A 4 26.86 18.37 18.85
C TYR A 4 27.05 17.78 17.45
N LEU A 5 26.71 16.50 17.27
CA LEU A 5 26.79 15.84 15.97
C LEU A 5 25.76 16.40 14.98
N ASN A 6 24.51 16.61 15.41
CA ASN A 6 23.46 17.16 14.55
C ASN A 6 23.67 18.64 14.17
N GLN A 7 24.34 19.44 15.01
CA GLN A 7 24.59 20.86 14.72
C GLN A 7 25.82 21.09 13.84
N ASN A 8 26.83 20.20 13.92
CA ASN A 8 28.11 20.41 13.23
C ASN A 8 28.31 19.50 12.01
N PHE A 9 27.52 18.42 11.87
CA PHE A 9 27.67 17.47 10.78
C PHE A 9 26.31 17.15 10.13
N ASP A 10 26.21 17.43 8.82
CA ASP A 10 25.12 16.90 8.00
C ASP A 10 25.45 15.44 7.64
N VAL A 11 25.10 14.52 8.56
CA VAL A 11 25.35 13.09 8.38
C VAL A 11 24.27 12.49 7.49
N LYS A 12 24.64 12.23 6.23
CA LYS A 12 23.74 11.55 5.29
C LYS A 12 23.31 10.19 5.84
N ALA A 13 22.04 9.87 5.67
CA ALA A 13 21.50 8.58 6.05
C ALA A 13 22.31 7.43 5.43
N LYS A 14 22.53 6.37 6.21
CA LYS A 14 23.25 5.16 5.78
C LYS A 14 22.62 4.50 4.53
N HIS A 15 21.32 4.73 4.33
CA HIS A 15 20.59 4.30 3.15
C HIS A 15 20.06 5.52 2.41
N SER A 16 20.61 5.76 1.22
CA SER A 16 20.13 6.79 0.30
C SER A 16 18.74 6.44 -0.24
N SER A 17 17.97 7.47 -0.61
CA SER A 17 16.65 7.30 -1.23
C SER A 17 16.76 6.53 -2.55
N GLU A 18 15.67 5.88 -2.96
CA GLU A 18 15.62 5.09 -4.19
C GLU A 18 15.96 5.91 -5.43
N GLU A 19 15.53 7.18 -5.48
CA GLU A 19 15.87 8.12 -6.57
C GLU A 19 17.37 8.41 -6.67
N VAL A 20 18.04 8.60 -5.53
CA VAL A 20 19.49 8.84 -5.50
C VAL A 20 20.24 7.59 -5.99
N LEU A 21 19.77 6.41 -5.59
CA LEU A 21 20.33 5.13 -6.04
C LEU A 21 20.11 4.90 -7.54
N GLU A 22 18.97 5.30 -8.08
CA GLU A 22 18.67 5.22 -9.51
C GLU A 22 19.57 6.15 -10.32
N LYS A 23 19.72 7.42 -9.91
CA LYS A 23 20.67 8.37 -10.51
C LYS A 23 22.09 7.80 -10.51
N TRP A 24 22.52 7.18 -9.40
CA TRP A 24 23.82 6.53 -9.29
C TRP A 24 23.99 5.36 -10.27
N ARG A 25 22.94 4.56 -10.47
CA ARG A 25 22.94 3.44 -11.42
C ARG A 25 23.04 3.93 -12.86
N ASN A 26 22.32 4.99 -13.20
CA ASN A 26 22.36 5.62 -14.52
C ASN A 26 23.76 6.16 -14.83
N LEU A 27 24.40 6.83 -13.87
CA LEU A 27 25.80 7.28 -14.02
C LEU A 27 26.77 6.11 -14.19
N CYS A 28 26.58 5.01 -13.46
CA CYS A 28 27.43 3.82 -13.57
C CYS A 28 27.25 3.05 -14.89
N SER A 29 26.21 3.34 -15.68
CA SER A 29 26.01 2.70 -17.00
C SER A 29 27.10 3.06 -18.01
N VAL A 30 27.78 4.20 -17.81
CA VAL A 30 28.93 4.67 -18.61
C VAL A 30 30.19 3.84 -18.35
N VAL A 31 30.26 3.09 -17.25
CA VAL A 31 31.43 2.30 -16.86
C VAL A 31 31.43 0.95 -17.62
N LYS A 32 32.62 0.50 -18.03
CA LYS A 32 32.88 -0.70 -18.86
C LYS A 32 32.22 -2.02 -18.39
N ASN A 33 31.72 -2.12 -17.15
CA ASN A 33 31.02 -3.31 -16.64
C ASN A 33 29.99 -2.97 -15.51
N PRO A 34 28.81 -2.44 -15.85
CA PRO A 34 27.83 -1.99 -14.86
C PRO A 34 27.15 -3.17 -14.14
N LYS A 35 26.83 -4.24 -14.88
CA LYS A 35 26.10 -5.42 -14.36
C LYS A 35 26.83 -6.10 -13.22
N ARG A 36 28.17 -6.19 -13.26
CA ARG A 36 28.95 -6.82 -12.17
C ARG A 36 28.86 -6.04 -10.85
N ARG A 37 28.84 -4.71 -10.90
CA ARG A 37 28.75 -3.85 -9.71
C ARG A 37 27.43 -4.00 -8.97
N PHE A 38 26.36 -4.28 -9.70
CA PHE A 38 25.01 -4.32 -9.16
C PHE A 38 24.45 -5.75 -9.00
N ARG A 39 25.25 -6.78 -9.27
CA ARG A 39 24.80 -8.18 -9.21
C ARG A 39 24.33 -8.62 -7.83
N PHE A 40 24.92 -8.07 -6.77
CA PHE A 40 24.57 -8.37 -5.37
C PHE A 40 23.82 -7.23 -4.68
N THR A 41 23.41 -6.20 -5.42
CA THR A 41 22.56 -5.13 -4.88
C THR A 41 21.11 -5.41 -5.26
N ALA A 42 20.18 -5.18 -4.34
CA ALA A 42 18.77 -5.32 -4.64
C ALA A 42 18.39 -4.48 -5.88
N ASN A 43 17.64 -5.08 -6.80
CA ASN A 43 17.14 -4.39 -7.98
C ASN A 43 16.07 -3.37 -7.58
N LEU A 44 16.28 -2.10 -7.96
CA LEU A 44 15.31 -1.04 -7.70
C LEU A 44 13.98 -1.29 -8.43
N SER A 45 14.02 -1.76 -9.68
CA SER A 45 12.81 -2.10 -10.45
C SER A 45 11.89 -3.08 -9.71
N LYS A 46 12.45 -4.16 -9.17
CA LYS A 46 11.70 -5.15 -8.38
C LYS A 46 11.09 -4.57 -7.11
N ARG A 47 11.70 -3.54 -6.51
CA ARG A 47 11.14 -2.85 -5.33
C ARG A 47 9.93 -2.00 -5.72
N TYR A 48 10.01 -1.26 -6.82
CA TYR A 48 8.88 -0.49 -7.35
C TYR A 48 7.70 -1.41 -7.70
N GLU A 49 7.96 -2.54 -8.37
CA GLU A 49 6.94 -3.55 -8.67
C GLU A 49 6.27 -4.09 -7.40
N ALA A 50 7.07 -4.46 -6.39
CA ALA A 50 6.55 -4.94 -5.12
C ALA A 50 5.72 -3.85 -4.38
N ALA A 51 6.16 -2.60 -4.42
CA ALA A 51 5.42 -1.49 -3.82
C ALA A 51 4.09 -1.23 -4.55
N ALA A 52 4.08 -1.29 -5.87
CA ALA A 52 2.87 -1.18 -6.68
C ALA A 52 1.88 -2.31 -6.37
N MET A 53 2.35 -3.55 -6.31
CA MET A 53 1.51 -4.71 -5.92
C MET A 53 0.97 -4.57 -4.49
N ARG A 54 1.75 -4.05 -3.54
CA ARG A 54 1.25 -3.80 -2.17
C ARG A 54 0.14 -2.76 -2.15
N ARG A 55 0.26 -1.67 -2.92
CA ARG A 55 -0.78 -0.63 -3.01
C ARG A 55 -2.09 -1.19 -3.56
N THR A 56 -2.02 -1.92 -4.68
CA THR A 56 -3.22 -2.51 -5.28
C THR A 56 -3.86 -3.57 -4.38
N ASN A 57 -3.05 -4.37 -3.68
CA ASN A 57 -3.57 -5.35 -2.72
C ASN A 57 -4.20 -4.69 -1.49
N GLN A 58 -3.66 -3.57 -1.00
CA GLN A 58 -4.26 -2.81 0.11
C GLN A 58 -5.66 -2.29 -0.25
N GLU A 59 -5.86 -1.79 -1.47
CA GLU A 59 -7.16 -1.33 -1.94
C GLU A 59 -8.16 -2.49 -2.02
N LYS A 60 -7.77 -3.62 -2.61
CA LYS A 60 -8.62 -4.82 -2.67
C LYS A 60 -9.03 -5.32 -1.28
N LEU A 61 -8.09 -5.35 -0.34
CA LEU A 61 -8.39 -5.74 1.05
C LEU A 61 -9.33 -4.75 1.73
N LYS A 62 -9.11 -3.44 1.56
CA LYS A 62 -10.01 -2.41 2.09
C LYS A 62 -11.43 -2.57 1.54
N ILE A 63 -11.57 -2.77 0.24
CA ILE A 63 -12.87 -3.00 -0.42
C ILE A 63 -13.53 -4.25 0.14
N ALA A 64 -12.81 -5.37 0.24
CA ALA A 64 -13.35 -6.62 0.79
C ALA A 64 -13.86 -6.43 2.23
N VAL A 65 -13.09 -5.74 3.08
CA VAL A 65 -13.49 -5.43 4.46
C VAL A 65 -14.75 -4.54 4.50
N LEU A 66 -14.81 -3.50 3.66
CA LEU A 66 -15.98 -2.61 3.59
C LEU A 66 -17.24 -3.34 3.12
N VAL A 67 -17.12 -4.18 2.08
CA VAL A 67 -18.24 -4.97 1.55
C VAL A 67 -18.73 -5.97 2.58
N SER A 68 -17.83 -6.72 3.22
CA SER A 68 -18.20 -7.65 4.29
C SER A 68 -18.88 -6.92 5.45
N LYS A 69 -18.37 -5.74 5.85
CA LYS A 69 -19.00 -4.92 6.89
C LYS A 69 -20.43 -4.51 6.50
N ALA A 70 -20.64 -4.03 5.27
CA ALA A 70 -21.97 -3.67 4.78
C ALA A 70 -22.90 -4.89 4.73
N ALA A 71 -22.43 -6.03 4.23
CA ALA A 71 -23.20 -7.27 4.20
C ALA A 71 -23.62 -7.71 5.62
N PHE A 72 -22.71 -7.64 6.59
CA PHE A 72 -23.04 -7.93 7.99
C PHE A 72 -24.05 -6.95 8.57
N GLN A 73 -23.97 -5.66 8.22
CA GLN A 73 -24.99 -4.67 8.62
C GLN A 73 -26.36 -5.04 8.04
N PHE A 74 -26.45 -5.39 6.75
CA PHE A 74 -27.71 -5.85 6.15
C PHE A 74 -28.25 -7.14 6.79
N ILE A 75 -27.39 -8.07 7.17
CA ILE A 75 -27.82 -9.33 7.81
C ILE A 75 -28.23 -9.10 9.27
N SER A 76 -27.56 -8.18 9.98
CA SER A 76 -27.71 -8.00 11.42
C SER A 76 -28.75 -6.92 11.79
N ASP A 77 -28.86 -5.85 11.00
CA ASP A 77 -29.87 -4.80 11.16
C ASP A 77 -31.21 -5.20 10.51
N VAL A 78 -31.24 -6.25 9.69
CA VAL A 78 -32.46 -7.03 9.43
C VAL A 78 -32.61 -8.09 10.53
N ALA A 79 -32.76 -7.62 11.78
CA ALA A 79 -33.78 -8.26 12.60
C ALA A 79 -35.08 -8.22 11.79
N PRO A 80 -36.01 -9.20 11.90
CA PRO A 80 -37.33 -9.03 11.33
C PRO A 80 -37.83 -7.69 11.87
N SER A 81 -37.84 -6.65 11.02
CA SER A 81 -38.48 -5.41 11.41
C SER A 81 -39.89 -5.82 11.75
N ASP A 82 -40.49 -5.15 12.72
CA ASP A 82 -41.91 -5.25 13.05
C ASP A 82 -42.77 -4.74 11.87
N TYR A 83 -42.50 -5.23 10.66
CA TYR A 83 -43.20 -4.94 9.45
C TYR A 83 -44.52 -5.71 9.51
N THR A 84 -45.48 -5.05 10.13
CA THR A 84 -46.88 -5.42 10.03
C THR A 84 -47.36 -5.06 8.62
N VAL A 85 -47.56 -6.08 7.79
CA VAL A 85 -48.15 -5.94 6.45
C VAL A 85 -49.46 -5.13 6.55
N PRO A 86 -49.61 -4.01 5.81
CA PRO A 86 -50.83 -3.20 5.80
C PRO A 86 -52.06 -4.03 5.44
N GLU A 87 -53.19 -3.78 6.10
CA GLU A 87 -54.43 -4.56 5.91
C GLU A 87 -54.92 -4.57 4.46
N GLU A 88 -54.69 -3.50 3.71
CA GLU A 88 -55.02 -3.39 2.29
C GLU A 88 -54.33 -4.47 1.44
N VAL A 89 -53.09 -4.83 1.78
CA VAL A 89 -52.33 -5.88 1.09
C VAL A 89 -52.81 -7.27 1.51
N LYS A 90 -53.22 -7.45 2.77
CA LYS A 90 -53.83 -8.71 3.23
C LYS A 90 -55.21 -8.97 2.62
N ALA A 91 -55.96 -7.89 2.35
CA ALA A 91 -57.28 -7.98 1.74
C ALA A 91 -57.23 -8.26 0.23
N ALA A 92 -56.11 -7.90 -0.43
CA ALA A 92 -55.93 -8.09 -1.87
C ALA A 92 -55.51 -9.51 -2.27
N GLY A 93 -55.05 -10.35 -1.32
CA GLY A 93 -54.68 -11.76 -1.53
C GLY A 93 -53.26 -11.94 -2.03
#